data_AF-A0A520N693-F1
#
_entry.id   AF-A0A520N693-F1
#
_cell.length_a   1.000
_cell.length_b   1.000
_cell.length_c   1.000
_cell.angle_alpha   90.00
_cell.angle_beta   90.00
_cell.angle_gamma   90.00
#
_symmetry.space_group_name_H-M   'P 1'
#
loop_
_entity.id
_entity.type
_entity.pdbx_description
1 polymer ?
#
loop_
_entity_poly.entity_id
_entity_poly.type
_entity_poly.pdbx_seq_one_letter_code
_entity_poly.pdbx_strand_id
1 'polypeptide(L)' 'GDFAGGRYQLVFHAGAYLRASGIGLPAVPFLDEIVIAFGIDRPDQHYHVPLLLSPYGYSTYRGS' A
#
# COMPACT_ATOMS: atom_id res chain seq x y z
N GLY A 1 -0.61 8.74 -18.42
CA GLY A 1 -1.09 7.35 -18.43
C GLY A 1 -2.48 7.42 -17.87
N ASP A 2 -3.48 7.17 -18.70
CA ASP A 2 -4.86 7.46 -18.35
C ASP A 2 -5.42 6.30 -17.52
N PHE A 3 -5.84 6.57 -16.29
CA PHE A 3 -6.49 5.60 -15.44
C PHE A 3 -7.97 5.48 -15.83
N ALA A 4 -8.43 4.28 -16.16
CA ALA A 4 -9.85 4.03 -16.42
C ALA A 4 -10.62 3.78 -15.12
N GLY A 5 -11.94 3.96 -15.16
CA GLY A 5 -12.81 3.50 -14.08
C GLY A 5 -12.67 1.99 -13.90
N GLY A 6 -12.51 1.52 -12.67
CA GLY A 6 -12.25 0.11 -12.40
C GLY A 6 -11.69 -0.17 -11.02
N ARG A 7 -11.37 -1.45 -10.79
CA ARG A 7 -10.76 -1.95 -9.56
C ARG A 7 -9.28 -2.16 -9.78
N TYR A 8 -8.48 -1.72 -8.82
CA TYR A 8 -7.04 -1.75 -8.86
C TYR A 8 -6.49 -2.32 -7.56
N GLN A 9 -5.24 -2.76 -7.62
CA GLN A 9 -4.47 -3.19 -6.46
C GLN A 9 -3.10 -2.53 -6.49
N LEU A 10 -2.66 -2.03 -5.34
CA LEU A 10 -1.26 -1.73 -5.08
C LEU A 10 -0.68 -2.84 -4.22
N VAL A 11 0.48 -3.35 -4.61
CA VAL A 11 1.21 -4.37 -3.89
C VAL A 11 2.48 -3.74 -3.33
N PHE A 12 2.58 -3.68 -2.01
CA PHE A 12 3.75 -3.15 -1.31
C PHE A 12 4.52 -4.31 -0.67
N HIS A 13 5.79 -4.47 -1.05
CA HIS A 13 6.71 -5.41 -0.40
C HIS A 13 7.24 -4.82 0.93
N ALA A 14 6.33 -4.69 1.91
CA ALA A 14 6.55 -4.05 3.20
C ALA A 14 7.67 -4.71 4.01
N GLY A 15 7.74 -6.05 4.04
CA GLY A 15 8.77 -6.78 4.77
C GLY A 15 10.17 -6.52 4.22
N ALA A 16 10.31 -6.45 2.90
CA ALA A 16 11.57 -6.08 2.25
C ALA A 16 11.99 -4.64 2.59
N TYR A 17 11.05 -3.69 2.50
CA TYR A 17 11.30 -2.29 2.85
C TYR A 17 11.71 -2.09 4.31
N LEU A 18 10.98 -2.71 5.25
CA LEU A 18 11.25 -2.59 6.69
C LEU A 18 12.63 -3.17 7.05
N ARG A 19 13.02 -4.31 6.46
CA ARG A 19 14.37 -4.88 6.63
C ARG A 19 15.46 -3.95 6.07
N ALA A 20 15.26 -3.42 4.86
CA ALA A 20 16.18 -2.46 4.25
C ALA A 20 16.29 -1.16 5.05
N SER A 21 15.26 -0.82 5.82
CA SER A 21 15.22 0.33 6.73
C SER A 21 15.84 0.06 8.11
N GLY A 22 16.49 -1.11 8.30
CA GLY A 22 17.16 -1.48 9.54
C GLY A 22 16.23 -1.98 10.65
N ILE A 23 14.96 -2.24 10.35
CA ILE A 23 14.03 -2.79 11.33
C ILE A 23 14.23 -4.30 11.43
N GLY A 24 14.54 -4.76 12.64
CA GLY A 24 14.63 -6.18 12.97
C GLY A 24 13.26 -6.84 12.91
N LEU A 25 13.01 -7.61 11.86
CA LEU A 25 11.81 -8.44 11.73
C LEU A 25 12.13 -9.91 12.04
N PRO A 26 11.14 -10.71 12.48
CA PRO A 26 11.28 -12.15 12.53
C PRO A 26 11.59 -12.76 11.14
N ALA A 27 12.03 -14.02 11.12
CA ALA A 27 12.27 -14.75 9.88
C ALA A 27 11.04 -14.74 8.95
N VAL A 28 9.85 -14.92 9.54
CA VAL A 28 8.55 -14.71 8.89
C VAL A 28 7.90 -13.45 9.47
N PRO A 29 7.85 -12.34 8.74
CA PRO A 29 7.32 -11.09 9.26
C PRO A 29 5.79 -11.11 9.30
N PHE A 30 5.18 -10.40 10.25
CA PHE A 30 3.73 -10.28 10.33
C PHE A 30 3.15 -9.53 9.12
N LEU A 31 3.87 -8.52 8.63
CA LEU A 31 3.57 -7.81 7.39
C LEU A 31 4.72 -8.01 6.40
N ASP A 32 4.54 -8.88 5.41
CA ASP A 32 5.52 -9.08 4.32
C ASP A 32 5.09 -8.36 3.04
N GLU A 33 3.90 -8.70 2.55
CA GLU A 33 3.27 -8.06 1.40
C GLU A 33 1.93 -7.46 1.83
N ILE A 34 1.72 -6.20 1.50
CA ILE A 34 0.47 -5.48 1.78
C ILE A 34 -0.21 -5.17 0.45
N VAL A 35 -1.41 -5.73 0.27
CA VAL A 35 -2.24 -5.49 -0.91
C VAL A 35 -3.35 -4.52 -0.55
N ILE A 36 -3.33 -3.33 -1.14
CA ILE A 36 -4.41 -2.35 -1.03
C ILE A 36 -5.28 -2.46 -2.28
N ALA A 37 -6.48 -3.01 -2.13
CA ALA A 37 -7.50 -3.02 -3.18
C ALA A 37 -8.36 -1.76 -3.09
N PHE A 38 -8.51 -1.04 -4.20
CA PHE A 38 -9.28 0.20 -4.27
C PHE A 38 -9.96 0.36 -5.64
N GLY A 39 -10.93 1.27 -5.71
CA GLY A 39 -11.67 1.59 -6.93
C GLY A 39 -11.35 2.99 -7.42
N ILE A 40 -11.22 3.13 -8.73
CA ILE A 40 -11.29 4.41 -9.43
C ILE A 40 -12.69 4.48 -10.04
N ASP A 41 -13.45 5.50 -9.64
CA ASP A 41 -14.81 5.75 -10.11
C ASP A 41 -14.83 6.85 -11.17
N ARG A 42 -14.05 7.92 -10.94
CA ARG A 42 -13.95 9.08 -11.83
C ARG A 42 -12.51 9.30 -12.33
N PRO A 43 -12.18 8.84 -13.56
CA PRO A 43 -10.85 8.95 -14.17
C PRO A 43 -10.19 10.33 -14.15
N ASP A 44 -10.99 11.39 -14.16
CA ASP A 44 -10.57 12.79 -14.16
C ASP A 44 -10.14 13.31 -12.79
N GLN A 45 -10.36 12.53 -11.72
CA GLN A 45 -9.97 12.91 -10.37
C GLN A 45 -8.58 12.43 -9.99
N HIS A 46 -7.92 13.17 -9.11
CA HIS A 46 -6.72 12.71 -8.44
C HIS A 46 -7.10 11.72 -7.33
N TYR A 47 -6.48 10.54 -7.35
CA TYR A 47 -6.63 9.52 -6.31
C TYR A 47 -5.34 9.41 -5.52
N HIS A 48 -5.32 9.92 -4.30
CA HIS A 48 -4.22 9.70 -3.37
C HIS A 48 -4.56 8.53 -2.44
N VAL A 49 -3.79 7.44 -2.52
CA VAL A 49 -3.95 6.23 -1.71
C VAL A 49 -2.66 5.99 -0.90
N PRO A 50 -2.44 6.74 0.20
CA PRO A 50 -1.24 6.61 1.01
C PRO A 50 -1.21 5.32 1.83
N LEU A 51 -0.01 4.90 2.19
CA LEU A 51 0.28 3.83 3.16
C LEU A 51 1.07 4.41 4.32
N LEU A 52 0.53 4.35 5.54
CA LEU A 52 1.30 4.54 6.77
C LEU A 52 1.66 3.17 7.32
N LEU A 53 2.96 2.90 7.50
CA LEU A 53 3.45 1.57 7.81
C LEU A 53 4.23 1.55 9.13
N SER A 54 3.94 0.52 9.93
CA SER A 54 4.76 0.04 11.03
C SER A 54 4.96 -1.47 10.88
N PRO A 55 5.87 -2.10 11.65
CA PRO A 55 6.11 -3.55 11.52
C PRO A 55 4.91 -4.45 11.81
N TYR A 56 3.92 -3.95 12.57
CA TYR A 56 2.79 -4.75 13.05
C TYR A 56 1.42 -4.16 12.72
N GLY A 57 1.39 -3.11 11.91
CA GLY A 57 0.15 -2.48 11.52
C GLY A 57 0.38 -1.45 10.43
N TYR A 58 -0.65 -1.23 9.63
CA TYR A 58 -0.65 -0.19 8.63
C TYR A 58 -2.03 0.47 8.57
N SER A 59 -2.07 1.67 8.01
CA SER A 59 -3.32 2.32 7.64
C SER A 59 -3.23 2.89 6.24
N THR A 60 -4.39 2.99 5.61
CA THR A 60 -4.59 3.63 4.32
C THR A 60 -5.93 4.35 4.33
N TYR A 61 -6.10 5.31 3.44
CA TYR A 61 -7.33 6.08 3.26
C TYR A 61 -7.38 6.65 1.85
N ARG A 62 -8.51 7.20 1.43
CA ARG A 62 -8.61 8.01 0.20
C ARG A 62 -8.32 9.47 0.55
N GLY A 63 -7.19 10.00 0.11
CA GLY A 63 -6.87 11.42 0.17
C GLY A 63 -7.48 12.22 -0.98
N SER A 64 -7.39 13.55 -0.88
CA SER A 64 -7.80 14.53 -1.90
C SER A 64 -6.70 14.81 -2.90
#